data_AF-A0A7C5E6U0-F1
#
_entry.id   AF-A0A7C5E6U0-F1
#
_cell.length_a   1.000
_cell.length_b   1.000
_cell.length_c   1.000
_cell.angle_alpha   90.00
_cell.angle_beta   90.00
_cell.angle_gamma   90.00
#
_symmetry.space_group_name_H-M   'P 1'
#
loop_
_entity.id
_entity.type
_entity.pdbx_description
1 polymer ?
#
loop_
_entity_poly.entity_id
_entity_poly.type
_entity_poly.pdbx_seq_one_letter_code
_entity_poly.pdbx_strand_id
1 'polypeptide(L)'
;MRKFLSLLVVLGLLFSLTITAVSAQDPAPTTEATPEATEEATATPEPTEEATATTEPTGEATATTEPTGEATPTTEPTGEATATTEPTGEATATTEPTGEATATAEPTEEATAEPTQEATAEPTVEPTVEITPTTTITTTPEVTSTLQAESSEISSLAAKTAAYTSRLYVQNPTNSSVSWSIVFYPEGGGASTTFSPAALAGFGSSVVDVTSVSMNNGRYSAVVQSNQQLAVAYLQLTSGNAGDFAVDSGITEADTTYYIPSVQNSLGSKRLTSIIGIQNASGGPVNVTVNFLNPSGSSAGSITRNNIASNYATYIDVSSAALNGGGTLPDNFSGGAIVNASGDVVVSSLILSENGEASQGSNGIASGAPIVYLPTAQRNFGSQRLSSFTALQNPSTTSSIYYEVRYFNANGVQSGSTLSGTLNAGQKGNAHAADAGVPNGFLGSGIVRAYTNSSRTTPADIISVVNIGSSTVPHGSNSFAGATSGSTTVAVPFVSWGNNSSEIKTTIAIQNVGNGSASGTIRYYNANGVASTSAISFSDLAVGAKTNTKPQDWNGTNDYIGTILVTANQPVTVLVNVTRVDNRYKASYLGTPVTP
;
A
#
# COMPACT_ATOMS: atom_id res chain seq x y z
N MET A 1 61.57 32.99 -31.88
CA MET A 1 62.90 32.43 -31.56
C MET A 1 62.74 31.43 -30.41
N ARG A 2 63.42 30.26 -30.44
CA ARG A 2 63.87 29.40 -29.28
C ARG A 2 62.81 29.03 -28.20
N LYS A 3 62.52 27.78 -27.80
CA LYS A 3 63.09 26.40 -27.94
C LYS A 3 61.91 25.38 -27.77
N PHE A 4 61.83 24.25 -28.50
CA PHE A 4 62.22 22.87 -28.10
C PHE A 4 61.70 22.40 -26.72
N LEU A 5 61.13 21.19 -26.52
CA LEU A 5 61.41 19.87 -27.14
C LEU A 5 60.22 18.85 -27.03
N SER A 6 60.10 17.90 -27.98
CA SER A 6 59.14 16.74 -27.99
C SER A 6 59.56 15.60 -27.02
N LEU A 7 58.88 14.45 -26.78
CA LEU A 7 58.34 13.40 -27.69
C LEU A 7 57.64 12.31 -26.80
N LEU A 8 56.32 12.04 -26.90
CA LEU A 8 55.60 11.01 -27.71
C LEU A 8 55.66 9.53 -27.21
N VAL A 9 54.49 8.95 -26.90
CA VAL A 9 54.16 7.50 -26.92
C VAL A 9 52.74 7.34 -27.48
N VAL A 10 52.48 6.26 -28.25
CA VAL A 10 51.28 6.07 -29.10
C VAL A 10 50.52 4.81 -28.71
N LEU A 11 49.18 4.85 -28.78
CA LEU A 11 48.34 3.68 -29.03
C LEU A 11 47.08 4.08 -29.82
N GLY A 12 46.72 3.33 -30.86
CA GLY A 12 45.64 3.69 -31.79
C GLY A 12 44.57 2.61 -31.95
N LEU A 13 43.31 3.02 -32.08
CA LEU A 13 42.20 2.22 -32.62
C LEU A 13 42.27 2.19 -34.15
N LEU A 14 41.64 1.19 -34.78
CA LEU A 14 40.79 1.47 -35.95
C LEU A 14 39.70 0.41 -36.15
N PHE A 15 38.57 0.90 -36.68
CA PHE A 15 37.29 0.23 -36.88
C PHE A 15 37.09 -0.03 -38.38
N SER A 16 36.33 -1.04 -38.78
CA SER A 16 35.64 -1.06 -40.09
C SER A 16 34.49 -2.08 -40.11
N LEU A 17 33.41 -1.69 -40.77
CA LEU A 17 32.14 -2.39 -40.87
C LEU A 17 31.76 -2.48 -42.35
N THR A 18 31.32 -3.65 -42.81
CA THR A 18 30.65 -3.81 -44.12
C THR A 18 29.49 -4.79 -44.01
N ILE A 19 28.40 -4.49 -44.71
CA ILE A 19 27.16 -5.29 -44.78
C ILE A 19 27.03 -5.82 -46.21
N THR A 20 26.66 -7.10 -46.35
CA THR A 20 26.23 -7.70 -47.63
C THR A 20 25.00 -8.59 -47.40
N ALA A 21 24.13 -8.70 -48.42
CA ALA A 21 22.74 -9.13 -48.28
C ALA A 21 22.46 -10.64 -48.47
N VAL A 22 21.19 -10.99 -48.26
CA VAL A 22 20.51 -12.30 -48.33
C VAL A 22 20.77 -13.11 -49.61
N SER A 23 20.85 -14.45 -49.44
CA SER A 23 20.34 -15.45 -50.39
C SER A 23 19.86 -16.68 -49.63
N ALA A 24 18.85 -17.38 -50.15
CA ALA A 24 18.25 -18.57 -49.54
C ALA A 24 18.72 -19.86 -50.23
N GLN A 25 18.80 -20.99 -49.50
CA GLN A 25 18.26 -22.27 -49.98
C GLN A 25 18.18 -23.36 -48.90
N ASP A 26 17.27 -24.28 -49.16
CA ASP A 26 16.89 -25.50 -48.43
C ASP A 26 18.05 -26.52 -48.34
N PRO A 27 18.02 -27.50 -47.41
CA PRO A 27 17.64 -28.83 -47.88
C PRO A 27 16.85 -29.74 -46.91
N ALA A 28 15.91 -30.47 -47.50
CA ALA A 28 15.41 -31.77 -47.05
C ALA A 28 15.70 -32.83 -48.16
N PRO A 29 15.34 -34.13 -48.01
CA PRO A 29 15.32 -35.00 -46.83
C PRO A 29 16.14 -36.30 -47.05
N THR A 30 16.28 -37.17 -46.04
CA THR A 30 16.45 -38.61 -46.29
C THR A 30 15.88 -39.50 -45.19
N THR A 31 15.01 -40.43 -45.59
CA THR A 31 14.68 -41.68 -44.89
C THR A 31 15.93 -42.59 -44.82
N GLU A 32 16.07 -43.64 -44.02
CA GLU A 32 15.16 -44.64 -43.42
C GLU A 32 15.91 -45.28 -42.19
N ALA A 33 15.45 -46.24 -41.36
CA ALA A 33 14.34 -47.20 -41.38
C ALA A 33 13.92 -47.64 -39.93
N THR A 34 13.34 -48.84 -39.81
CA THR A 34 12.83 -49.56 -38.60
C THR A 34 13.37 -51.03 -38.65
N PRO A 35 13.01 -52.01 -37.76
CA PRO A 35 12.56 -52.02 -36.35
C PRO A 35 13.35 -53.09 -35.49
N GLU A 36 12.75 -53.53 -34.37
CA GLU A 36 13.03 -54.71 -33.51
C GLU A 36 14.18 -54.59 -32.47
N ALA A 37 14.07 -54.83 -31.16
CA ALA A 37 13.15 -55.52 -30.21
C ALA A 37 13.87 -56.68 -29.51
N THR A 38 13.85 -56.72 -28.17
CA THR A 38 13.59 -57.87 -27.27
C THR A 38 13.87 -57.46 -25.81
N GLU A 39 13.11 -58.01 -24.88
CA GLU A 39 13.19 -57.79 -23.42
C GLU A 39 14.38 -58.53 -22.78
N GLU A 40 14.84 -58.08 -21.61
CA GLU A 40 15.12 -58.99 -20.49
C GLU A 40 15.11 -58.22 -19.15
N ALA A 41 14.74 -58.90 -18.07
CA ALA A 41 14.62 -58.35 -16.72
C ALA A 41 15.70 -58.90 -15.78
N THR A 42 16.07 -58.18 -14.72
CA THR A 42 16.63 -58.77 -13.48
C THR A 42 16.62 -57.76 -12.32
N ALA A 43 16.87 -58.27 -11.10
CA ALA A 43 16.38 -57.66 -9.85
C ALA A 43 17.44 -56.95 -8.97
N THR A 44 16.96 -56.48 -7.82
CA THR A 44 17.60 -55.79 -6.69
C THR A 44 18.92 -56.39 -6.18
N PRO A 45 19.73 -55.59 -5.47
CA PRO A 45 19.92 -55.90 -4.04
C PRO A 45 19.89 -54.68 -3.09
N GLU A 46 19.70 -54.97 -1.80
CA GLU A 46 19.76 -54.05 -0.66
C GLU A 46 21.21 -53.62 -0.31
N PRO A 47 21.40 -52.53 0.46
CA PRO A 47 22.59 -52.34 1.28
C PRO A 47 22.31 -52.51 2.79
N THR A 48 23.18 -53.30 3.43
CA THR A 48 23.16 -53.70 4.84
C THR A 48 23.55 -52.57 5.82
N GLU A 49 23.10 -52.68 7.07
CA GLU A 49 23.56 -51.87 8.21
C GLU A 49 25.03 -52.16 8.60
N GLU A 50 25.78 -51.14 9.02
CA GLU A 50 26.93 -51.31 9.92
C GLU A 50 26.78 -50.40 11.15
N ALA A 51 26.98 -50.97 12.33
CA ALA A 51 26.91 -50.28 13.61
C ALA A 51 28.32 -50.00 14.17
N THR A 52 28.49 -48.85 14.82
CA THR A 52 29.60 -48.61 15.77
C THR A 52 29.05 -47.93 17.03
N ALA A 53 29.62 -48.26 18.20
CA ALA A 53 29.05 -47.94 19.50
C ALA A 53 30.10 -47.48 20.53
N THR A 54 29.61 -46.88 21.63
CA THR A 54 30.34 -46.49 22.86
C THR A 54 31.31 -45.30 22.72
N THR A 55 31.48 -44.39 23.68
CA THR A 55 31.44 -44.52 25.17
C THR A 55 30.80 -43.32 25.91
N GLU A 56 30.53 -43.49 27.21
CA GLU A 56 29.95 -42.51 28.16
C GLU A 56 30.88 -41.32 28.54
N PRO A 57 30.42 -40.35 29.38
CA PRO A 57 30.64 -40.50 30.83
C PRO A 57 29.49 -40.06 31.79
N THR A 58 29.21 -40.92 32.77
CA THR A 58 28.93 -40.67 34.22
C THR A 58 28.55 -39.25 34.74
N GLY A 59 27.50 -39.16 35.58
CA GLY A 59 27.28 -38.00 36.48
C GLY A 59 25.96 -38.02 37.28
N GLU A 60 26.03 -38.24 38.59
CA GLU A 60 24.93 -38.58 39.53
C GLU A 60 23.79 -37.55 39.75
N ALA A 61 22.68 -38.10 40.24
CA ALA A 61 21.39 -37.49 40.54
C ALA A 61 21.35 -36.45 41.69
N THR A 62 20.29 -35.62 41.68
CA THR A 62 19.54 -35.27 42.90
C THR A 62 18.04 -35.41 42.64
N ALA A 63 17.27 -35.79 43.67
CA ALA A 63 15.85 -36.15 43.56
C ALA A 63 14.97 -35.25 44.45
N THR A 64 13.70 -35.10 44.09
CA THR A 64 12.59 -34.99 45.09
C THR A 64 11.21 -35.29 44.47
N THR A 65 10.70 -36.47 44.79
CA THR A 65 9.31 -36.81 45.21
C THR A 65 8.08 -36.43 44.38
N GLU A 66 7.31 -37.47 44.01
CA GLU A 66 5.87 -37.46 43.71
C GLU A 66 5.00 -37.03 44.93
N PRO A 67 3.67 -36.88 44.76
CA PRO A 67 2.73 -38.01 44.91
C PRO A 67 1.86 -38.22 43.65
N THR A 68 1.61 -39.46 43.17
CA THR A 68 0.54 -40.40 43.60
C THR A 68 -0.88 -39.78 43.72
N GLY A 69 -1.93 -40.36 43.12
CA GLY A 69 -1.99 -41.54 42.25
C GLY A 69 -3.42 -41.90 41.81
N GLU A 70 -3.52 -43.05 41.15
CA GLU A 70 -4.72 -43.86 40.87
C GLU A 70 -5.81 -43.31 39.93
N ALA A 71 -6.08 -44.11 38.87
CA ALA A 71 -7.23 -43.98 38.00
C ALA A 71 -8.19 -45.16 38.23
N THR A 72 -9.50 -44.92 38.13
CA THR A 72 -10.47 -45.84 37.50
C THR A 72 -11.81 -45.10 37.24
N PRO A 73 -12.64 -45.55 36.29
CA PRO A 73 -13.70 -44.71 35.69
C PRO A 73 -15.11 -45.02 36.22
N THR A 74 -16.09 -44.13 35.99
CA THR A 74 -17.40 -44.47 35.38
C THR A 74 -18.34 -43.26 35.17
N THR A 75 -19.24 -43.43 34.18
CA THR A 75 -20.60 -42.87 34.02
C THR A 75 -20.87 -41.39 33.77
N GLU A 76 -21.72 -41.16 32.75
CA GLU A 76 -22.51 -39.94 32.50
C GLU A 76 -23.46 -39.62 33.67
N PRO A 77 -24.01 -38.39 33.67
CA PRO A 77 -25.45 -38.26 33.86
C PRO A 77 -26.13 -37.52 32.70
N THR A 78 -27.13 -38.18 32.12
CA THR A 78 -28.29 -37.52 31.52
C THR A 78 -29.23 -37.02 32.63
N GLY A 79 -29.93 -35.90 32.43
CA GLY A 79 -30.94 -35.43 33.40
C GLY A 79 -31.32 -33.96 33.24
N GLU A 80 -32.58 -33.70 32.89
CA GLU A 80 -33.14 -32.36 32.74
C GLU A 80 -33.65 -31.74 34.07
N ALA A 81 -33.85 -30.42 34.03
CA ALA A 81 -34.83 -29.64 34.79
C ALA A 81 -34.80 -29.63 36.33
N THR A 82 -34.59 -28.45 36.90
CA THR A 82 -35.67 -27.70 37.60
C THR A 82 -35.25 -26.26 37.87
N ALA A 83 -36.22 -25.35 37.94
CA ALA A 83 -36.00 -23.93 38.25
C ALA A 83 -36.50 -23.61 39.67
N THR A 84 -35.76 -22.77 40.42
CA THR A 84 -36.32 -21.99 41.54
C THR A 84 -35.47 -20.77 41.91
N THR A 85 -36.16 -19.64 42.00
CA THR A 85 -36.00 -18.50 42.96
C THR A 85 -34.77 -17.58 42.94
N GLU A 86 -35.08 -16.28 43.01
CA GLU A 86 -34.21 -15.12 43.23
C GLU A 86 -33.53 -15.11 44.61
N PRO A 87 -32.47 -14.31 44.78
CA PRO A 87 -32.15 -13.65 46.04
C PRO A 87 -32.50 -12.14 46.01
N THR A 88 -33.33 -11.71 46.94
CA THR A 88 -33.66 -10.31 47.24
C THR A 88 -32.69 -9.67 48.24
N GLY A 89 -32.43 -8.37 48.08
CA GLY A 89 -31.84 -7.49 49.10
C GLY A 89 -30.30 -7.33 49.05
N GLU A 90 -29.71 -6.21 49.48
CA GLU A 90 -30.30 -4.94 49.93
C GLU A 90 -29.27 -3.79 49.78
N ALA A 91 -29.67 -2.54 50.01
CA ALA A 91 -28.92 -1.35 49.59
C ALA A 91 -27.93 -0.81 50.64
N THR A 92 -26.89 -0.11 50.16
CA THR A 92 -26.16 0.91 50.94
C THR A 92 -25.97 2.17 50.10
N ALA A 93 -26.41 3.31 50.61
CA ALA A 93 -26.39 4.61 49.92
C ALA A 93 -25.22 5.49 50.37
N THR A 94 -24.69 6.32 49.46
CA THR A 94 -23.82 7.46 49.78
C THR A 94 -24.13 8.67 48.89
N THR A 95 -24.89 9.60 49.47
CA THR A 95 -24.79 11.08 49.37
C THR A 95 -24.55 11.78 48.02
N GLU A 96 -25.50 12.66 47.69
CA GLU A 96 -25.44 13.71 46.66
C GLU A 96 -24.30 14.74 46.88
N PRO A 97 -24.00 15.53 45.84
CA PRO A 97 -23.80 16.96 45.99
C PRO A 97 -24.91 17.77 45.29
N THR A 98 -25.63 18.57 46.07
CA THR A 98 -26.53 19.64 45.58
C THR A 98 -25.74 20.79 44.94
N GLY A 99 -26.19 21.29 43.79
CA GLY A 99 -25.52 22.38 43.06
C GLY A 99 -26.45 23.13 42.09
N GLU A 100 -27.22 24.05 42.64
CA GLU A 100 -28.06 25.12 42.06
C GLU A 100 -28.14 25.28 40.52
N ALA A 101 -29.37 25.23 39.99
CA ALA A 101 -29.69 25.68 38.64
C ALA A 101 -29.95 27.20 38.61
N THR A 102 -29.14 27.95 37.85
CA THR A 102 -29.39 29.37 37.55
C THR A 102 -29.98 29.54 36.15
N ALA A 103 -31.29 29.80 36.09
CA ALA A 103 -31.95 30.29 34.89
C ALA A 103 -31.74 31.81 34.76
N THR A 104 -31.30 32.29 33.59
CA THR A 104 -31.26 33.75 33.32
C THR A 104 -31.68 34.08 31.89
N ALA A 105 -32.89 34.65 31.79
CA ALA A 105 -33.42 35.59 30.80
C ALA A 105 -33.02 35.51 29.30
N GLU A 106 -34.06 35.43 28.46
CA GLU A 106 -34.09 35.99 27.10
C GLU A 106 -33.88 37.52 27.11
N PRO A 107 -33.45 38.09 25.97
CA PRO A 107 -33.85 39.45 25.59
C PRO A 107 -34.74 39.46 24.33
N THR A 108 -35.92 40.05 24.45
CA THR A 108 -36.79 40.42 23.32
C THR A 108 -36.34 41.75 22.68
N GLU A 109 -36.79 42.00 21.45
CA GLU A 109 -36.44 43.11 20.55
C GLU A 109 -36.83 44.52 21.06
N GLU A 110 -36.11 45.58 20.64
CA GLU A 110 -36.64 46.53 19.61
C GLU A 110 -35.65 47.65 19.14
N ALA A 111 -35.69 47.88 17.81
CA ALA A 111 -35.71 49.15 17.06
C ALA A 111 -34.59 50.24 17.07
N THR A 112 -34.45 50.84 15.86
CA THR A 112 -33.93 52.19 15.47
C THR A 112 -32.42 52.48 15.56
N ALA A 113 -31.79 53.18 14.59
CA ALA A 113 -32.29 53.89 13.39
C ALA A 113 -31.27 53.88 12.21
N GLU A 114 -31.75 54.26 11.02
CA GLU A 114 -30.94 54.54 9.80
C GLU A 114 -29.98 55.73 9.98
N PRO A 115 -29.06 55.95 9.01
CA PRO A 115 -29.32 57.10 8.15
C PRO A 115 -29.13 56.86 6.65
N THR A 116 -30.11 57.30 5.88
CA THR A 116 -29.98 57.64 4.45
C THR A 116 -29.32 59.01 4.29
N GLN A 117 -28.33 59.15 3.39
CA GLN A 117 -28.39 60.18 2.35
C GLN A 117 -27.36 60.01 1.22
N GLU A 118 -27.74 60.59 0.09
CA GLU A 118 -27.18 60.48 -1.26
C GLU A 118 -26.44 61.77 -1.63
N ALA A 119 -25.39 61.70 -2.47
CA ALA A 119 -24.86 62.86 -3.17
C ALA A 119 -24.13 62.46 -4.48
N THR A 120 -24.66 62.96 -5.60
CA THR A 120 -24.21 62.76 -6.98
C THR A 120 -23.11 63.75 -7.38
N ALA A 121 -22.12 63.35 -8.20
CA ALA A 121 -21.57 64.15 -9.31
C ALA A 121 -20.46 63.41 -10.10
N GLU A 122 -20.57 63.41 -11.43
CA GLU A 122 -19.46 63.13 -12.36
C GLU A 122 -18.52 64.36 -12.49
N PRO A 123 -17.34 64.24 -13.15
CA PRO A 123 -17.35 64.59 -14.57
C PRO A 123 -16.45 63.75 -15.50
N THR A 124 -16.92 63.64 -16.74
CA THR A 124 -16.28 63.19 -17.98
C THR A 124 -15.01 64.00 -18.36
N VAL A 125 -13.94 63.37 -18.89
CA VAL A 125 -13.36 63.59 -20.25
C VAL A 125 -12.48 62.39 -20.67
N GLU A 126 -12.48 62.04 -21.97
CA GLU A 126 -11.57 61.06 -22.61
C GLU A 126 -10.12 61.59 -22.77
N PRO A 127 -9.19 60.77 -23.31
CA PRO A 127 -8.93 60.93 -24.74
C PRO A 127 -8.84 59.64 -25.58
N THR A 128 -9.28 59.77 -26.82
CA THR A 128 -9.21 58.78 -27.91
C THR A 128 -7.78 58.53 -28.41
N VAL A 129 -7.43 57.27 -28.73
CA VAL A 129 -6.52 56.95 -29.84
C VAL A 129 -7.06 55.74 -30.60
N GLU A 130 -7.26 55.94 -31.90
CA GLU A 130 -7.78 54.98 -32.87
C GLU A 130 -6.61 54.34 -33.63
N ILE A 131 -6.59 53.01 -33.80
CA ILE A 131 -5.93 52.37 -34.96
C ILE A 131 -6.64 51.08 -35.38
N THR A 132 -6.85 51.00 -36.68
CA THR A 132 -7.68 50.07 -37.45
C THR A 132 -7.20 48.60 -37.48
N PRO A 133 -8.13 47.62 -37.62
CA PRO A 133 -7.80 46.24 -37.92
C PRO A 133 -7.84 45.94 -39.43
N THR A 134 -6.76 45.42 -40.00
CA THR A 134 -6.75 44.64 -41.27
C THR A 134 -5.39 43.97 -41.46
N THR A 135 -5.34 42.66 -41.64
CA THR A 135 -4.53 41.99 -42.69
C THR A 135 -5.03 40.56 -42.90
N THR A 136 -5.15 40.18 -44.16
CA THR A 136 -5.77 38.96 -44.68
C THR A 136 -4.91 37.71 -44.50
N ILE A 137 -5.55 36.55 -44.38
CA ILE A 137 -4.90 35.23 -44.42
C ILE A 137 -4.50 34.91 -45.87
N THR A 138 -3.23 34.62 -46.12
CA THR A 138 -2.75 34.07 -47.41
C THR A 138 -1.92 32.82 -47.16
N THR A 139 -2.35 31.70 -47.73
CA THR A 139 -1.69 30.38 -47.63
C THR A 139 -0.62 30.18 -48.70
N THR A 140 0.61 29.87 -48.30
CA THR A 140 1.59 29.10 -49.12
C THR A 140 2.53 28.35 -48.17
N PRO A 141 2.76 27.03 -48.34
CA PRO A 141 3.76 26.30 -47.56
C PRO A 141 5.14 26.37 -48.22
N GLU A 142 6.17 26.74 -47.48
CA GLU A 142 7.57 26.56 -47.90
C GLU A 142 8.31 25.71 -46.87
N VAL A 143 8.84 24.57 -47.32
CA VAL A 143 9.49 23.56 -46.49
C VAL A 143 10.97 23.92 -46.35
N THR A 144 11.38 24.39 -45.18
CA THR A 144 12.81 24.52 -44.84
C THR A 144 13.15 23.55 -43.72
N SER A 145 13.81 22.44 -44.06
CA SER A 145 14.23 21.41 -43.11
C SER A 145 15.51 21.80 -42.37
N THR A 146 15.39 22.27 -41.14
CA THR A 146 16.53 22.33 -40.19
C THR A 146 16.51 21.09 -39.29
N LEU A 147 17.24 20.04 -39.70
CA LEU A 147 17.56 18.90 -38.86
C LEU A 147 18.52 19.33 -37.75
N GLN A 148 17.97 19.89 -36.67
CA GLN A 148 18.69 20.11 -35.42
C GLN A 148 18.49 18.86 -34.55
N ALA A 149 19.59 18.31 -34.02
CA ALA A 149 19.55 17.05 -33.31
C ALA A 149 18.73 17.16 -32.01
N GLU A 150 17.53 16.57 -32.00
CA GLU A 150 16.75 16.39 -30.79
C GLU A 150 17.45 15.39 -29.87
N SER A 151 18.22 15.93 -28.92
CA SER A 151 18.40 15.25 -27.63
C SER A 151 17.01 14.96 -27.09
N SER A 152 16.65 13.68 -26.98
CA SER A 152 15.30 13.24 -26.59
C SER A 152 15.02 13.45 -25.10
N GLU A 153 15.01 14.71 -24.67
CA GLU A 153 14.37 15.09 -23.42
C GLU A 153 12.86 15.03 -23.61
N ILE A 154 12.29 13.83 -23.43
CA ILE A 154 10.88 13.70 -23.08
C ILE A 154 10.70 14.51 -21.80
N SER A 155 9.99 15.64 -21.88
CA SER A 155 9.63 16.40 -20.70
C SER A 155 8.74 15.53 -19.82
N SER A 156 9.30 15.05 -18.71
CA SER A 156 8.60 14.20 -17.76
C SER A 156 7.46 14.99 -17.11
N LEU A 157 6.23 14.79 -17.58
CA LEU A 157 5.06 15.46 -17.02
C LEU A 157 4.94 15.11 -15.53
N ALA A 158 4.79 16.13 -14.70
CA ALA A 158 4.76 15.97 -13.26
C ALA A 158 3.57 15.12 -12.81
N ALA A 159 3.83 14.11 -11.97
CA ALA A 159 2.81 13.22 -11.43
C ALA A 159 1.66 14.01 -10.78
N LYS A 160 1.97 15.09 -10.05
CA LYS A 160 0.94 15.94 -9.40
C LYS A 160 -0.04 16.60 -10.38
N THR A 161 0.38 16.90 -11.62
CA THR A 161 -0.45 17.58 -12.64
C THR A 161 -0.89 16.66 -13.77
N ALA A 162 -0.53 15.37 -13.71
CA ALA A 162 -1.00 14.37 -14.65
C ALA A 162 -2.51 14.12 -14.49
N ALA A 163 -3.18 13.76 -15.59
CA ALA A 163 -4.55 13.28 -15.55
C ALA A 163 -4.56 11.79 -15.18
N TYR A 164 -5.45 11.40 -14.26
CA TYR A 164 -5.58 10.04 -13.75
C TYR A 164 -6.95 9.44 -14.11
N THR A 165 -6.96 8.15 -14.45
CA THR A 165 -8.12 7.26 -14.39
C THR A 165 -7.95 6.22 -13.28
N SER A 166 -9.01 5.50 -12.94
CA SER A 166 -9.05 4.48 -11.91
C SER A 166 -9.48 3.13 -12.47
N ARG A 167 -8.89 2.05 -11.96
CA ARG A 167 -9.38 0.67 -12.11
C ARG A 167 -9.67 0.07 -10.74
N LEU A 168 -10.81 -0.57 -10.61
CA LEU A 168 -11.14 -1.41 -9.45
C LEU A 168 -11.06 -2.87 -9.86
N TYR A 169 -10.28 -3.65 -9.13
CA TYR A 169 -10.20 -5.09 -9.24
C TYR A 169 -10.97 -5.67 -8.07
N VAL A 170 -12.03 -6.42 -8.35
CA VAL A 170 -12.97 -6.93 -7.34
C VAL A 170 -13.02 -8.44 -7.45
N GLN A 171 -12.73 -9.13 -6.35
CA GLN A 171 -12.82 -10.59 -6.23
C GLN A 171 -13.92 -10.95 -5.25
N ASN A 172 -14.73 -11.93 -5.63
CA ASN A 172 -15.52 -12.70 -4.70
C ASN A 172 -14.64 -13.81 -4.09
N PRO A 173 -14.32 -13.78 -2.79
CA PRO A 173 -13.49 -14.80 -2.15
C PRO A 173 -14.26 -16.07 -1.77
N THR A 174 -15.60 -16.06 -1.89
CA THR A 174 -16.48 -17.15 -1.42
C THR A 174 -16.80 -18.15 -2.53
N ASN A 175 -17.39 -19.30 -2.17
CA ASN A 175 -17.82 -20.33 -3.12
C ASN A 175 -19.13 -20.01 -3.87
N SER A 176 -19.88 -18.98 -3.44
CA SER A 176 -21.25 -18.70 -3.90
C SER A 176 -21.26 -17.48 -4.81
N SER A 177 -22.24 -17.37 -5.72
CA SER A 177 -22.34 -16.16 -6.56
C SER A 177 -22.85 -14.97 -5.75
N VAL A 178 -22.30 -13.77 -6.04
CA VAL A 178 -22.56 -12.54 -5.28
C VAL A 178 -22.99 -11.40 -6.20
N SER A 179 -24.06 -10.70 -5.80
CA SER A 179 -24.53 -9.47 -6.44
C SER A 179 -23.87 -8.27 -5.79
N TRP A 180 -23.41 -7.33 -6.60
CA TRP A 180 -22.60 -6.19 -6.15
C TRP A 180 -22.80 -4.96 -7.03
N SER A 181 -22.44 -3.79 -6.51
CA SER A 181 -22.48 -2.51 -7.22
C SER A 181 -21.37 -1.59 -6.74
N ILE A 182 -21.09 -0.54 -7.51
CA ILE A 182 -20.23 0.57 -7.09
C ILE A 182 -21.07 1.84 -7.16
N VAL A 183 -21.09 2.62 -6.07
CA VAL A 183 -21.71 3.96 -6.07
C VAL A 183 -20.60 5.00 -5.99
N PHE A 184 -20.55 5.89 -6.97
CA PHE A 184 -19.57 6.97 -7.08
C PHE A 184 -20.17 8.30 -6.62
N TYR A 185 -19.47 9.00 -5.74
CA TYR A 185 -19.91 10.25 -5.10
C TYR A 185 -18.92 11.39 -5.45
N PRO A 186 -19.33 12.41 -6.22
CA PRO A 186 -18.44 13.49 -6.66
C PRO A 186 -17.96 14.37 -5.51
N GLU A 187 -16.70 14.83 -5.56
CA GLU A 187 -16.18 15.84 -4.62
C GLU A 187 -17.03 17.12 -4.66
N GLY A 188 -17.31 17.68 -3.48
CA GLY A 188 -18.12 18.91 -3.36
C GLY A 188 -19.64 18.69 -3.39
N GLY A 189 -20.09 17.45 -3.61
CA GLY A 189 -21.52 17.10 -3.68
C GLY A 189 -22.07 17.03 -5.11
N GLY A 190 -23.35 16.73 -5.23
CA GLY A 190 -24.02 16.48 -6.52
C GLY A 190 -24.68 15.10 -6.55
N ALA A 191 -25.23 14.70 -7.70
CA ALA A 191 -25.82 13.37 -7.82
C ALA A 191 -24.74 12.27 -7.86
N SER A 192 -24.96 11.18 -7.13
CA SER A 192 -24.12 9.98 -7.19
C SER A 192 -24.47 9.11 -8.41
N THR A 193 -23.49 8.43 -8.98
CA THR A 193 -23.70 7.47 -10.08
C THR A 193 -23.54 6.04 -9.56
N THR A 194 -24.57 5.21 -9.74
CA THR A 194 -24.51 3.77 -9.44
C THR A 194 -24.15 2.99 -10.70
N PHE A 195 -23.14 2.14 -10.58
CA PHE A 195 -22.74 1.14 -11.57
C PHE A 195 -23.03 -0.25 -11.02
N SER A 196 -23.80 -1.06 -11.75
CA SER A 196 -24.23 -2.40 -11.33
C SER A 196 -23.75 -3.44 -12.36
N PRO A 197 -22.59 -4.07 -12.14
CA PRO A 197 -22.05 -5.09 -13.03
C PRO A 197 -22.84 -6.40 -13.00
N ALA A 198 -22.42 -7.36 -13.83
CA ALA A 198 -22.85 -8.74 -13.67
C ALA A 198 -22.40 -9.31 -12.29
N ALA A 199 -23.21 -10.21 -11.73
CA ALA A 199 -22.87 -10.92 -10.50
C ALA A 199 -21.54 -11.69 -10.67
N LEU A 200 -20.71 -11.70 -9.63
CA LEU A 200 -19.48 -12.48 -9.63
C LEU A 200 -19.81 -13.94 -9.36
N ALA A 201 -19.15 -14.86 -10.07
CA ALA A 201 -19.14 -16.27 -9.72
C ALA A 201 -18.40 -16.49 -8.39
N GLY A 202 -18.59 -17.65 -7.76
CA GLY A 202 -17.76 -18.08 -6.63
C GLY A 202 -16.28 -18.09 -7.03
N PHE A 203 -15.40 -17.53 -6.21
CA PHE A 203 -13.97 -17.27 -6.49
C PHE A 203 -13.67 -16.37 -7.71
N GLY A 204 -14.69 -15.85 -8.39
CA GLY A 204 -14.58 -15.05 -9.60
C GLY A 204 -14.17 -13.59 -9.34
N SER A 205 -13.87 -12.88 -10.42
CA SER A 205 -13.45 -11.48 -10.34
C SER A 205 -13.89 -10.64 -11.53
N SER A 206 -13.87 -9.33 -11.33
CA SER A 206 -14.16 -8.32 -12.34
C SER A 206 -13.18 -7.17 -12.26
N VAL A 207 -12.96 -6.51 -13.40
CA VAL A 207 -12.16 -5.29 -13.51
C VAL A 207 -13.07 -4.18 -14.02
N VAL A 208 -13.21 -3.12 -13.25
CA VAL A 208 -13.97 -1.92 -13.62
C VAL A 208 -12.98 -0.81 -13.94
N ASP A 209 -12.78 -0.52 -15.22
CA ASP A 209 -12.13 0.72 -15.65
C ASP A 209 -13.15 1.85 -15.57
N VAL A 210 -12.87 2.88 -14.77
CA VAL A 210 -13.82 3.97 -14.51
C VAL A 210 -14.15 4.76 -15.78
N THR A 211 -13.30 4.72 -16.83
CA THR A 211 -13.63 5.29 -18.15
C THR A 211 -14.80 4.62 -18.86
N SER A 212 -15.16 3.39 -18.45
CA SER A 212 -16.34 2.66 -18.98
C SER A 212 -17.65 3.02 -18.27
N VAL A 213 -17.59 3.78 -17.18
CA VAL A 213 -18.76 4.23 -16.42
C VAL A 213 -19.18 5.62 -16.90
N SER A 214 -20.47 5.83 -17.16
CA SER A 214 -20.98 7.12 -17.65
C SER A 214 -20.97 8.18 -16.54
N MET A 215 -19.85 8.91 -16.42
CA MET A 215 -19.61 9.97 -15.45
C MET A 215 -18.82 11.12 -16.07
N ASN A 216 -18.88 12.30 -15.43
CA ASN A 216 -18.07 13.45 -15.83
C ASN A 216 -16.64 13.33 -15.28
N ASN A 217 -15.69 14.01 -15.91
CA ASN A 217 -14.34 14.15 -15.36
C ASN A 217 -14.38 14.87 -14.01
N GLY A 218 -13.76 14.30 -12.98
CA GLY A 218 -13.74 14.87 -11.63
C GLY A 218 -13.08 13.94 -10.63
N ARG A 219 -13.03 14.38 -9.36
CA ARG A 219 -12.65 13.53 -8.22
C ARG A 219 -13.90 12.91 -7.62
N TYR A 220 -13.81 11.62 -7.30
CA TYR A 220 -14.90 10.83 -6.76
C TYR A 220 -14.39 9.95 -5.64
N SER A 221 -15.22 9.83 -4.60
CA SER A 221 -15.19 8.69 -3.70
C SER A 221 -16.09 7.58 -4.23
N ALA A 222 -15.82 6.33 -3.86
CA ALA A 222 -16.55 5.18 -4.36
C ALA A 222 -16.84 4.21 -3.21
N VAL A 223 -18.05 3.66 -3.17
CA VAL A 223 -18.44 2.61 -2.24
C VAL A 223 -18.76 1.34 -3.04
N VAL A 224 -17.97 0.29 -2.83
CA VAL A 224 -18.25 -1.04 -3.39
C VAL A 224 -19.21 -1.75 -2.43
N GLN A 225 -20.39 -2.10 -2.91
CA GLN A 225 -21.49 -2.65 -2.13
C GLN A 225 -21.76 -4.10 -2.54
N SER A 226 -22.06 -4.94 -1.55
CA SER A 226 -22.27 -6.38 -1.72
C SER A 226 -23.01 -6.95 -0.51
N ASN A 227 -23.72 -8.06 -0.68
CA ASN A 227 -24.32 -8.82 0.43
C ASN A 227 -23.39 -9.90 1.02
N GLN A 228 -22.18 -10.05 0.49
CA GLN A 228 -21.12 -10.93 0.98
C GLN A 228 -19.76 -10.20 0.97
N GLN A 229 -18.78 -10.71 1.72
CA GLN A 229 -17.42 -10.13 1.71
C GLN A 229 -16.84 -10.12 0.29
N LEU A 230 -16.22 -9.02 -0.10
CA LEU A 230 -15.44 -8.89 -1.33
C LEU A 230 -14.00 -8.50 -0.98
N ALA A 231 -13.05 -8.91 -1.81
CA ALA A 231 -11.68 -8.36 -1.78
C ALA A 231 -11.53 -7.35 -2.93
N VAL A 232 -10.98 -6.16 -2.64
CA VAL A 232 -10.88 -5.06 -3.61
C VAL A 232 -9.47 -4.49 -3.63
N ALA A 233 -8.88 -4.35 -4.83
CA ALA A 233 -7.70 -3.53 -5.06
C ALA A 233 -8.06 -2.39 -6.01
N TYR A 234 -7.72 -1.17 -5.62
CA TYR A 234 -7.96 0.06 -6.35
C TYR A 234 -6.64 0.55 -6.95
N LEU A 235 -6.59 0.79 -8.26
CA LEU A 235 -5.40 1.21 -9.00
C LEU A 235 -5.65 2.53 -9.74
N GLN A 236 -4.91 3.58 -9.41
CA GLN A 236 -4.83 4.80 -10.21
C GLN A 236 -3.78 4.68 -11.31
N LEU A 237 -4.17 5.07 -12.52
CA LEU A 237 -3.39 5.04 -13.75
C LEU A 237 -3.36 6.43 -14.33
N THR A 238 -2.20 6.93 -14.74
CA THR A 238 -2.12 8.17 -15.51
C THR A 238 -2.49 7.95 -16.98
N SER A 239 -3.07 8.96 -17.62
CA SER A 239 -3.28 8.96 -19.07
C SER A 239 -2.03 9.49 -19.77
N GLY A 240 -1.28 8.59 -20.42
CA GLY A 240 -0.06 8.91 -21.16
C GLY A 240 1.22 8.41 -20.49
N ASN A 241 2.37 8.98 -20.86
CA ASN A 241 3.69 8.54 -20.37
C ASN A 241 4.06 9.07 -18.97
N ALA A 242 3.15 9.76 -18.28
CA ALA A 242 3.43 10.51 -17.07
C ALA A 242 3.31 9.65 -15.81
N GLY A 243 4.39 9.11 -15.26
CA GLY A 243 4.54 8.90 -13.82
C GLY A 243 3.52 8.09 -13.02
N ASP A 244 3.89 6.82 -12.83
CA ASP A 244 3.62 5.93 -11.70
C ASP A 244 2.17 5.66 -11.22
N PHE A 245 2.00 4.48 -10.61
CA PHE A 245 0.73 3.98 -10.10
C PHE A 245 0.57 4.32 -8.62
N ALA A 246 -0.68 4.50 -8.17
CA ALA A 246 -1.04 4.31 -6.76
C ALA A 246 -1.99 3.12 -6.68
N VAL A 247 -1.69 2.13 -5.85
CA VAL A 247 -2.62 1.03 -5.53
C VAL A 247 -2.91 1.06 -4.05
N ASP A 248 -4.16 0.81 -3.72
CA ASP A 248 -4.68 0.75 -2.36
C ASP A 248 -5.55 -0.52 -2.25
N SER A 249 -5.46 -1.23 -1.13
CA SER A 249 -6.40 -2.30 -0.78
C SER A 249 -7.64 -1.66 -0.17
N GLY A 250 -8.79 -1.78 -0.84
CA GLY A 250 -10.01 -1.04 -0.50
C GLY A 250 -10.31 -1.08 1.01
N ILE A 251 -10.47 0.09 1.62
CA ILE A 251 -10.54 0.24 3.08
C ILE A 251 -11.87 -0.33 3.58
N THR A 252 -11.82 -1.42 4.33
CA THR A 252 -12.99 -2.14 4.87
C THR A 252 -13.36 -1.74 6.30
N GLU A 253 -12.43 -1.12 7.02
CA GLU A 253 -12.60 -0.68 8.41
C GLU A 253 -12.57 0.86 8.44
N ALA A 254 -13.66 1.45 8.94
CA ALA A 254 -13.80 2.89 9.13
C ALA A 254 -13.64 3.24 10.61
N ASP A 255 -13.05 4.41 10.90
CA ASP A 255 -12.77 4.88 12.27
C ASP A 255 -12.91 6.40 12.34
N THR A 256 -13.01 6.94 13.55
CA THR A 256 -12.96 8.37 13.88
C THR A 256 -11.53 8.93 13.86
N THR A 257 -10.49 8.10 14.03
CA THR A 257 -9.09 8.53 14.03
C THR A 257 -8.25 7.78 13.00
N TYR A 258 -7.39 8.50 12.26
CA TYR A 258 -6.41 7.90 11.36
C TYR A 258 -5.05 8.58 11.45
N TYR A 259 -4.00 7.79 11.31
CA TYR A 259 -2.61 8.22 11.30
C TYR A 259 -2.02 8.14 9.89
N ILE A 260 -1.36 9.22 9.47
CA ILE A 260 -0.58 9.28 8.24
C ILE A 260 0.88 9.56 8.65
N PRO A 261 1.73 8.51 8.77
CA PRO A 261 3.07 8.68 9.32
C PRO A 261 3.97 9.55 8.42
N SER A 262 3.75 9.56 7.09
CA SER A 262 4.49 10.36 6.11
C SER A 262 3.57 11.34 5.35
N VAL A 263 3.74 12.64 5.58
CA VAL A 263 3.16 13.74 4.79
C VAL A 263 4.29 14.68 4.37
N GLN A 264 4.24 15.14 3.12
CA GLN A 264 5.29 15.92 2.49
C GLN A 264 4.70 17.16 1.83
N ASN A 265 5.39 18.30 1.90
CA ASN A 265 5.10 19.46 1.06
C ASN A 265 6.36 19.83 0.30
N SER A 266 6.34 19.67 -1.02
CA SER A 266 7.41 20.10 -1.91
C SER A 266 8.80 19.59 -1.51
N LEU A 267 8.87 18.37 -0.97
CA LEU A 267 10.07 17.84 -0.33
C LEU A 267 11.17 17.46 -1.33
N GLY A 268 12.36 18.06 -1.13
CA GLY A 268 13.59 17.71 -1.83
C GLY A 268 13.59 18.02 -3.33
N SER A 269 14.55 17.47 -4.06
CA SER A 269 14.74 17.75 -5.49
C SER A 269 13.59 17.29 -6.39
N LYS A 270 12.85 16.24 -5.98
CA LYS A 270 11.63 15.75 -6.64
C LYS A 270 10.36 16.52 -6.22
N ARG A 271 10.48 17.51 -5.32
CA ARG A 271 9.38 18.30 -4.76
C ARG A 271 8.14 17.45 -4.47
N LEU A 272 8.31 16.46 -3.59
CA LEU A 272 7.26 15.50 -3.25
C LEU A 272 6.20 16.17 -2.37
N THR A 273 4.94 16.09 -2.80
CA THR A 273 3.79 16.75 -2.17
C THR A 273 2.67 15.75 -1.95
N SER A 274 2.04 15.81 -0.76
CA SER A 274 0.94 14.92 -0.39
C SER A 274 -0.43 15.43 -0.82
N ILE A 275 -1.31 14.50 -1.20
CA ILE A 275 -2.76 14.71 -1.30
C ILE A 275 -3.43 13.71 -0.36
N ILE A 276 -4.19 14.22 0.61
CA ILE A 276 -4.93 13.39 1.58
C ILE A 276 -6.39 13.32 1.14
N GLY A 277 -6.90 12.11 0.87
CA GLY A 277 -8.31 11.86 0.61
C GLY A 277 -9.02 11.39 1.88
N ILE A 278 -10.19 11.95 2.18
CA ILE A 278 -10.99 11.60 3.36
C ILE A 278 -12.43 11.41 2.92
N GLN A 279 -12.95 10.19 3.04
CA GLN A 279 -14.33 9.85 2.74
C GLN A 279 -15.10 9.62 4.04
N ASN A 280 -16.32 10.17 4.13
CA ASN A 280 -17.24 9.89 5.23
C ASN A 280 -17.87 8.51 5.05
N ALA A 281 -17.67 7.61 6.02
CA ALA A 281 -18.25 6.26 6.03
C ALA A 281 -19.48 6.14 6.95
N SER A 282 -19.76 7.17 7.76
CA SER A 282 -20.92 7.21 8.66
C SER A 282 -22.23 7.53 7.93
N GLY A 283 -23.37 7.26 8.57
CA GLY A 283 -24.70 7.57 8.03
C GLY A 283 -25.14 9.04 8.11
N GLY A 284 -24.36 9.91 8.76
CA GLY A 284 -24.65 11.35 8.92
C GLY A 284 -23.52 12.23 8.36
N PRO A 285 -23.65 13.57 8.40
CA PRO A 285 -22.55 14.46 8.05
C PRO A 285 -21.43 14.42 9.10
N VAL A 286 -20.17 14.45 8.67
CA VAL A 286 -19.00 14.49 9.58
C VAL A 286 -18.19 15.77 9.45
N ASN A 287 -17.65 16.22 10.57
CA ASN A 287 -16.61 17.24 10.64
C ASN A 287 -15.27 16.54 10.86
N VAL A 288 -14.23 16.96 10.14
CA VAL A 288 -12.90 16.36 10.18
C VAL A 288 -11.85 17.42 10.40
N THR A 289 -10.90 17.17 11.30
CA THR A 289 -9.71 17.99 11.50
C THR A 289 -8.45 17.15 11.28
N VAL A 290 -7.65 17.56 10.30
CA VAL A 290 -6.33 17.01 10.02
C VAL A 290 -5.30 17.87 10.76
N ASN A 291 -4.68 17.32 11.80
CA ASN A 291 -3.57 17.96 12.52
C ASN A 291 -2.25 17.49 11.91
N PHE A 292 -1.50 18.39 11.30
CA PHE A 292 -0.16 18.09 10.78
C PHE A 292 0.85 18.15 11.92
N LEU A 293 1.83 17.25 11.88
CA LEU A 293 2.84 17.08 12.91
C LEU A 293 4.25 17.23 12.31
N ASN A 294 5.07 18.04 12.95
CA ASN A 294 6.51 18.07 12.75
C ASN A 294 7.13 16.71 13.15
N PRO A 295 8.37 16.39 12.72
CA PRO A 295 9.05 15.16 13.15
C PRO A 295 9.15 14.99 14.67
N SER A 296 9.22 16.10 15.41
CA SER A 296 9.20 16.17 16.89
C SER A 296 7.89 15.72 17.54
N GLY A 297 6.79 15.60 16.79
CA GLY A 297 5.45 15.34 17.31
C GLY A 297 4.66 16.61 17.67
N SER A 298 5.26 17.81 17.62
CA SER A 298 4.53 19.07 17.80
C SER A 298 3.68 19.40 16.57
N SER A 299 2.51 20.01 16.77
CA SER A 299 1.66 20.47 15.66
C SER A 299 2.41 21.44 14.74
N ALA A 300 2.23 21.26 13.44
CA ALA A 300 2.67 22.16 12.37
C ALA A 300 1.50 23.01 11.82
N GLY A 301 0.35 22.99 12.50
CA GLY A 301 -0.91 23.53 12.01
C GLY A 301 -1.95 22.43 11.77
N SER A 302 -3.21 22.83 11.58
CA SER A 302 -4.31 21.92 11.30
C SER A 302 -5.19 22.45 10.17
N ILE A 303 -5.99 21.58 9.56
CA ILE A 303 -7.01 21.93 8.57
C ILE A 303 -8.32 21.28 8.98
N THR A 304 -9.40 22.06 9.04
CA THR A 304 -10.74 21.54 9.30
C THR A 304 -11.59 21.53 8.02
N ARG A 305 -12.44 20.51 7.91
CA ARG A 305 -13.45 20.32 6.85
C ARG A 305 -14.76 19.95 7.54
N ASN A 306 -15.79 20.77 7.35
CA ASN A 306 -17.06 20.60 8.04
C ASN A 306 -18.14 20.04 7.10
N ASN A 307 -19.11 19.33 7.67
CA ASN A 307 -20.32 18.85 6.99
C ASN A 307 -20.06 18.01 5.74
N ILE A 308 -19.05 17.13 5.76
CA ILE A 308 -18.83 16.15 4.69
C ILE A 308 -20.02 15.19 4.71
N ALA A 309 -20.84 15.17 3.65
CA ALA A 309 -22.03 14.32 3.58
C ALA A 309 -21.69 12.82 3.55
N SER A 310 -22.61 11.97 4.01
CA SER A 310 -22.44 10.50 4.07
C SER A 310 -22.03 9.91 2.71
N ASN A 311 -20.98 9.09 2.68
CA ASN A 311 -20.31 8.50 1.52
C ASN A 311 -19.50 9.46 0.61
N TYR A 312 -19.61 10.78 0.79
CA TYR A 312 -18.82 11.77 0.03
C TYR A 312 -17.42 11.94 0.61
N ALA A 313 -16.52 12.51 -0.18
CA ALA A 313 -15.16 12.81 0.22
C ALA A 313 -14.74 14.26 -0.01
N THR A 314 -13.68 14.65 0.70
CA THR A 314 -12.90 15.87 0.48
C THR A 314 -11.43 15.51 0.31
N TYR A 315 -10.71 16.31 -0.48
CA TYR A 315 -9.28 16.11 -0.72
C TYR A 315 -8.48 17.34 -0.29
N ILE A 316 -7.36 17.11 0.37
CA ILE A 316 -6.45 18.15 0.87
C ILE A 316 -5.13 18.03 0.11
N ASP A 317 -4.90 18.91 -0.86
CA ASP A 317 -3.57 19.15 -1.43
C ASP A 317 -2.76 19.97 -0.42
N VAL A 318 -1.75 19.33 0.16
CA VAL A 318 -0.93 19.87 1.26
C VAL A 318 -0.13 21.11 0.85
N SER A 319 0.12 21.32 -0.45
CA SER A 319 0.89 22.47 -0.94
C SER A 319 0.10 23.77 -1.06
N SER A 320 -1.24 23.70 -1.11
CA SER A 320 -2.11 24.84 -1.39
C SER A 320 -3.25 25.03 -0.40
N ALA A 321 -3.58 24.00 0.37
CA ALA A 321 -4.65 24.10 1.37
C ALA A 321 -4.24 25.00 2.54
N ALA A 322 -5.03 26.04 2.77
CA ALA A 322 -4.82 26.97 3.88
C ALA A 322 -5.02 26.28 5.24
N LEU A 323 -4.12 26.54 6.18
CA LEU A 323 -4.20 26.11 7.57
C LEU A 323 -5.29 26.90 8.33
N ASN A 324 -5.82 26.28 9.39
CA ASN A 324 -6.63 26.94 10.40
C ASN A 324 -5.80 28.08 11.03
N GLY A 325 -6.26 29.33 10.89
CA GLY A 325 -5.51 30.53 11.27
C GLY A 325 -4.75 31.22 10.13
N GLY A 326 -4.75 30.64 8.92
CA GLY A 326 -4.12 31.19 7.72
C GLY A 326 -2.72 30.64 7.43
N GLY A 327 -2.20 30.97 6.24
CA GLY A 327 -0.94 30.41 5.73
C GLY A 327 -1.07 28.96 5.24
N THR A 328 0.05 28.35 4.89
CA THR A 328 0.17 26.96 4.42
C THR A 328 1.24 26.23 5.22
N LEU A 329 1.36 24.91 5.06
CA LEU A 329 2.59 24.22 5.47
C LEU A 329 3.80 24.78 4.70
N PRO A 330 4.99 24.80 5.32
CA PRO A 330 6.20 25.33 4.67
C PRO A 330 6.64 24.45 3.50
N ASP A 331 7.34 25.06 2.53
CA ASP A 331 8.07 24.34 1.48
C ASP A 331 9.16 23.45 2.13
N ASN A 332 9.43 22.28 1.55
CA ASN A 332 10.26 21.22 2.14
C ASN A 332 9.76 20.65 3.49
N PHE A 333 8.46 20.77 3.82
CA PHE A 333 7.90 20.05 4.97
C PHE A 333 8.03 18.53 4.79
N SER A 334 8.52 17.87 5.83
CA SER A 334 8.50 16.42 5.99
C SER A 334 8.04 16.10 7.42
N GLY A 335 6.92 15.41 7.53
CA GLY A 335 6.28 15.12 8.80
C GLY A 335 5.18 14.10 8.59
N GLY A 336 4.00 14.35 9.16
CA GLY A 336 2.81 13.54 8.90
C GLY A 336 1.56 14.17 9.50
N ALA A 337 0.49 13.40 9.63
CA ALA A 337 -0.77 13.89 10.17
C ALA A 337 -1.49 12.90 11.09
N ILE A 338 -2.39 13.44 11.91
CA ILE A 338 -3.48 12.70 12.56
C ILE A 338 -4.79 13.33 12.08
N VAL A 339 -5.64 12.51 11.47
CA VAL A 339 -7.02 12.85 11.10
C VAL A 339 -7.91 12.48 12.28
N ASN A 340 -8.75 13.41 12.73
CA ASN A 340 -9.78 13.17 13.74
C ASN A 340 -11.13 13.61 13.18
N ALA A 341 -12.14 12.77 13.29
CA ALA A 341 -13.48 12.98 12.72
C ALA A 341 -14.57 12.85 13.79
N SER A 342 -15.71 13.53 13.56
CA SER A 342 -16.89 13.46 14.45
C SER A 342 -17.76 12.21 14.22
N GLY A 343 -17.27 11.26 13.44
CA GLY A 343 -17.94 10.03 13.02
C GLY A 343 -17.04 9.30 12.01
N ASP A 344 -17.39 8.06 11.69
CA ASP A 344 -16.51 7.16 10.93
C ASP A 344 -16.14 7.71 9.55
N VAL A 345 -14.84 7.69 9.26
CA VAL A 345 -14.26 8.03 7.96
C VAL A 345 -13.37 6.89 7.46
N VAL A 346 -12.96 6.96 6.20
CA VAL A 346 -11.80 6.24 5.68
C VAL A 346 -10.84 7.24 5.03
N VAL A 347 -9.54 7.00 5.16
CA VAL A 347 -8.49 7.95 4.79
C VAL A 347 -7.48 7.29 3.87
N SER A 348 -7.05 8.01 2.82
CA SER A 348 -5.94 7.63 1.95
C SER A 348 -4.96 8.79 1.77
N SER A 349 -3.70 8.46 1.47
CA SER A 349 -2.63 9.42 1.24
C SER A 349 -1.91 9.09 -0.06
N LEU A 350 -1.84 10.06 -0.96
CA LEU A 350 -0.97 10.05 -2.13
C LEU A 350 0.24 10.95 -1.86
N ILE A 351 1.40 10.61 -2.42
CA ILE A 351 2.58 11.48 -2.46
C ILE A 351 3.08 11.53 -3.90
N LEU A 352 3.03 12.72 -4.51
CA LEU A 352 3.28 12.95 -5.93
C LEU A 352 4.41 13.97 -6.11
N SER A 353 5.32 13.77 -7.06
CA SER A 353 6.32 14.78 -7.40
C SER A 353 5.75 15.91 -8.27
N GLU A 354 6.13 17.15 -7.93
CA GLU A 354 5.74 18.38 -8.66
C GLU A 354 6.54 18.63 -9.94
N ASN A 355 7.70 18.00 -10.10
CA ASN A 355 8.62 18.23 -11.22
C ASN A 355 9.17 16.92 -11.81
N GLY A 356 8.46 15.82 -11.62
CA GLY A 356 8.85 14.50 -12.09
C GLY A 356 7.75 13.47 -11.90
N GLU A 357 8.10 12.21 -12.09
CA GLU A 357 7.14 11.11 -12.33
C GLU A 357 6.94 10.14 -11.15
N ALA A 358 7.42 10.46 -9.96
CA ALA A 358 7.24 9.60 -8.79
C ALA A 358 5.84 9.77 -8.18
N SER A 359 5.11 8.67 -8.01
CA SER A 359 3.92 8.57 -7.17
C SER A 359 4.09 7.49 -6.10
N GLN A 360 3.40 7.67 -4.98
CA GLN A 360 3.26 6.72 -3.88
C GLN A 360 1.81 6.83 -3.38
N GLY A 361 1.22 5.72 -2.96
CA GLY A 361 -0.13 5.67 -2.39
C GLY A 361 -0.17 4.71 -1.20
N SER A 362 -0.88 5.10 -0.14
CA SER A 362 -1.14 4.23 1.00
C SER A 362 -2.39 4.68 1.75
N ASN A 363 -3.13 3.71 2.29
CA ASN A 363 -4.16 3.90 3.28
C ASN A 363 -3.62 4.72 4.47
N GLY A 364 -4.47 5.54 5.07
CA GLY A 364 -4.29 5.94 6.47
C GLY A 364 -4.46 4.70 7.36
N ILE A 365 -3.83 4.71 8.53
CA ILE A 365 -3.89 3.60 9.48
C ILE A 365 -4.80 4.02 10.64
N ALA A 366 -5.90 3.31 10.90
CA ALA A 366 -6.87 3.66 11.93
C ALA A 366 -6.28 3.52 13.35
N SER A 367 -5.83 2.32 13.68
CA SER A 367 -5.20 2.00 14.98
C SER A 367 -3.76 1.53 14.83
N GLY A 368 -2.95 1.79 15.86
CA GLY A 368 -1.62 1.21 15.98
C GLY A 368 -1.69 -0.25 16.44
N ALA A 369 -0.54 -0.91 16.46
CA ALA A 369 -0.42 -2.26 16.99
C ALA A 369 0.91 -2.45 17.72
N PRO A 370 1.01 -3.40 18.67
CA PRO A 370 2.26 -3.70 19.37
C PRO A 370 3.31 -4.37 18.48
N ILE A 371 2.87 -4.97 17.38
CA ILE A 371 3.70 -5.59 16.35
C ILE A 371 3.19 -5.11 14.99
N VAL A 372 4.09 -4.61 14.14
CA VAL A 372 3.77 -4.28 12.75
C VAL A 372 4.71 -5.02 11.81
N TYR A 373 4.15 -5.78 10.89
CA TYR A 373 4.84 -6.65 9.96
C TYR A 373 5.09 -5.92 8.62
N LEU A 374 6.30 -6.06 8.10
CA LEU A 374 6.75 -5.43 6.85
C LEU A 374 7.01 -6.56 5.83
N PRO A 375 6.04 -6.90 4.95
CA PRO A 375 6.13 -8.12 4.12
C PRO A 375 7.19 -8.03 3.01
N THR A 376 7.76 -6.83 2.82
CA THR A 376 8.94 -6.55 2.00
C THR A 376 9.77 -5.44 2.64
N ALA A 377 11.06 -5.68 2.76
CA ALA A 377 12.09 -4.73 3.14
C ALA A 377 13.29 -4.91 2.19
N GLN A 378 13.81 -3.81 1.66
CA GLN A 378 14.82 -3.79 0.60
C GLN A 378 16.00 -2.87 0.95
N ARG A 379 17.21 -3.23 0.52
CA ARG A 379 18.40 -2.35 0.54
C ARG A 379 19.19 -2.50 -0.75
N ASN A 380 19.22 -1.46 -1.58
CA ASN A 380 19.86 -1.46 -2.90
C ASN A 380 19.47 -2.72 -3.74
N PHE A 381 18.20 -3.13 -3.70
CA PHE A 381 17.73 -4.34 -4.36
C PHE A 381 17.55 -4.15 -5.87
N GLY A 382 18.02 -5.13 -6.65
CA GLY A 382 17.91 -5.16 -8.11
C GLY A 382 18.69 -4.05 -8.83
N SER A 383 18.57 -4.02 -10.16
CA SER A 383 19.20 -3.00 -11.03
C SER A 383 18.75 -1.57 -10.72
N GLN A 384 17.52 -1.41 -10.22
CA GLN A 384 16.96 -0.12 -9.80
C GLN A 384 17.37 0.30 -8.38
N ARG A 385 18.21 -0.48 -7.68
CA ARG A 385 18.73 -0.19 -6.34
C ARG A 385 17.65 0.26 -5.35
N LEU A 386 16.55 -0.48 -5.31
CA LEU A 386 15.38 -0.18 -4.48
C LEU A 386 15.73 -0.29 -3.00
N SER A 387 15.27 0.66 -2.19
CA SER A 387 15.50 0.67 -0.75
C SER A 387 14.24 1.08 0.00
N SER A 388 13.98 0.42 1.13
CA SER A 388 12.80 0.66 1.98
C SER A 388 13.09 1.67 3.09
N PHE A 389 12.16 2.59 3.27
CA PHE A 389 12.14 3.67 4.25
C PHE A 389 10.89 3.48 5.12
N THR A 390 11.07 2.97 6.34
CA THR A 390 9.96 2.69 7.26
C THR A 390 9.68 3.96 8.06
N ALA A 391 8.57 4.64 7.77
CA ALA A 391 8.11 5.79 8.54
C ALA A 391 7.34 5.30 9.76
N LEU A 392 7.78 5.68 10.95
CA LEU A 392 7.23 5.28 12.25
C LEU A 392 6.53 6.47 12.91
N GLN A 393 5.44 6.22 13.63
CA GLN A 393 4.79 7.24 14.47
C GLN A 393 4.29 6.62 15.77
N ASN A 394 4.53 7.34 16.88
CA ASN A 394 3.87 7.06 18.15
C ASN A 394 2.42 7.58 18.12
N PRO A 395 1.40 6.72 18.27
CA PRO A 395 0.00 7.16 18.34
C PRO A 395 -0.35 7.84 19.68
N SER A 396 0.38 7.54 20.76
CA SER A 396 0.14 8.19 22.06
C SER A 396 0.50 9.68 22.00
N THR A 397 -0.43 10.54 22.42
CA THR A 397 -0.25 12.00 22.54
C THR A 397 0.24 12.44 23.92
N THR A 398 0.46 11.49 24.85
CA THR A 398 0.81 11.78 26.26
C THR A 398 2.08 11.06 26.74
N SER A 399 2.46 9.95 26.11
CA SER A 399 3.51 9.05 26.61
C SER A 399 4.51 8.69 25.52
N SER A 400 5.78 8.55 25.88
CA SER A 400 6.83 8.05 24.97
C SER A 400 6.74 6.53 24.83
N ILE A 401 7.11 6.01 23.65
CA ILE A 401 7.25 4.58 23.38
C ILE A 401 8.70 4.24 23.00
N TYR A 402 9.10 3.01 23.29
CA TYR A 402 10.37 2.43 22.88
C TYR A 402 10.12 1.43 21.77
N TYR A 403 10.87 1.48 20.67
CA TYR A 403 10.64 0.61 19.52
C TYR A 403 11.86 -0.23 19.16
N GLU A 404 11.60 -1.33 18.46
CA GLU A 404 12.60 -2.17 17.80
C GLU A 404 12.21 -2.43 16.34
N VAL A 405 13.18 -2.46 15.44
CA VAL A 405 12.98 -2.96 14.06
C VAL A 405 14.02 -4.04 13.76
N ARG A 406 13.54 -5.20 13.31
CA ARG A 406 14.35 -6.34 12.87
C ARG A 406 14.04 -6.69 11.44
N TYR A 407 15.07 -7.02 10.65
CA TYR A 407 14.95 -7.44 9.26
C TYR A 407 15.31 -8.92 9.13
N PHE A 408 14.60 -9.67 8.30
CA PHE A 408 14.76 -11.13 8.16
C PHE A 408 14.98 -11.49 6.69
N ASN A 409 15.92 -12.41 6.43
CA ASN A 409 16.11 -12.96 5.09
C ASN A 409 15.05 -14.03 4.76
N ALA A 410 15.11 -14.60 3.56
CA ALA A 410 14.16 -15.64 3.11
C ALA A 410 14.13 -16.89 4.02
N ASN A 411 15.22 -17.17 4.73
CA ASN A 411 15.33 -18.31 5.65
C ASN A 411 14.87 -17.98 7.08
N GLY A 412 14.32 -16.78 7.32
CA GLY A 412 13.93 -16.32 8.65
C GLY A 412 15.08 -15.94 9.58
N VAL A 413 16.31 -15.92 9.09
CA VAL A 413 17.47 -15.48 9.88
C VAL A 413 17.51 -13.95 9.87
N GLN A 414 17.70 -13.36 11.06
CA GLN A 414 17.86 -11.91 11.18
C GLN A 414 19.08 -11.43 10.36
N SER A 415 18.88 -10.38 9.59
CA SER A 415 19.92 -9.72 8.81
C SER A 415 20.23 -8.36 9.42
N GLY A 416 21.51 -8.11 9.71
CA GLY A 416 21.93 -6.90 10.42
C GLY A 416 21.57 -6.90 11.91
N SER A 417 21.85 -5.78 12.57
CA SER A 417 21.51 -5.53 13.98
C SER A 417 20.02 -5.19 14.15
N THR A 418 19.52 -5.32 15.37
CA THR A 418 18.23 -4.77 15.76
C THR A 418 18.34 -3.25 15.86
N LEU A 419 17.57 -2.51 15.07
CA LEU A 419 17.41 -1.07 15.29
C LEU A 419 16.55 -0.83 16.52
N SER A 420 16.83 0.23 17.25
CA SER A 420 16.11 0.60 18.46
C SER A 420 16.10 2.11 18.65
N GLY A 421 15.03 2.62 19.25
CA GLY A 421 14.92 4.03 19.57
C GLY A 421 13.77 4.33 20.53
N THR A 422 13.57 5.62 20.79
CA THR A 422 12.44 6.15 21.57
C THR A 422 11.71 7.17 20.70
N LEU A 423 10.39 7.12 20.70
CA LEU A 423 9.53 8.15 20.13
C LEU A 423 8.76 8.79 21.27
N ASN A 424 8.90 10.09 21.47
CA ASN A 424 8.07 10.84 22.41
C ASN A 424 6.60 10.89 21.95
N ALA A 425 5.73 11.43 22.79
CA ALA A 425 4.32 11.65 22.47
C ALA A 425 4.12 12.30 21.08
N GLY A 426 3.33 11.65 20.21
CA GLY A 426 3.07 12.06 18.83
C GLY A 426 4.27 12.06 17.88
N GLN A 427 5.48 11.74 18.37
CA GLN A 427 6.72 11.87 17.63
C GLN A 427 6.79 10.87 16.46
N LYS A 428 7.47 11.30 15.39
CA LYS A 428 7.77 10.48 14.23
C LYS A 428 9.22 10.04 14.23
N GLY A 429 9.48 8.91 13.59
CA GLY A 429 10.81 8.39 13.36
C GLY A 429 10.89 7.66 12.04
N ASN A 430 12.08 7.18 11.74
CA ASN A 430 12.39 6.45 10.53
C ASN A 430 13.31 5.27 10.84
N ALA A 431 13.14 4.17 10.10
CA ALA A 431 14.03 3.02 10.16
C ALA A 431 14.38 2.56 8.75
N HIS A 432 15.68 2.48 8.46
CA HIS A 432 16.21 1.99 7.19
C HIS A 432 17.02 0.72 7.42
N ALA A 433 16.85 -0.26 6.52
CA ALA A 433 17.69 -1.46 6.50
C ALA A 433 19.20 -1.12 6.36
N ALA A 434 19.52 0.06 5.80
CA ALA A 434 20.87 0.58 5.75
C ALA A 434 21.52 0.76 7.14
N ASP A 435 20.78 1.35 8.07
CA ASP A 435 21.24 1.69 9.43
C ASP A 435 21.41 0.42 10.29
N ALA A 436 20.62 -0.61 10.00
CA ALA A 436 20.72 -1.94 10.60
C ALA A 436 21.97 -2.73 10.12
N GLY A 437 22.72 -2.23 9.14
CA GLY A 437 23.84 -2.98 8.55
C GLY A 437 23.42 -4.20 7.71
N VAL A 438 22.14 -4.31 7.32
CA VAL A 438 21.66 -5.31 6.33
C VAL A 438 22.49 -5.19 5.04
N PRO A 439 22.87 -6.27 4.34
CA PRO A 439 23.72 -6.17 3.14
C PRO A 439 23.02 -5.50 1.94
N ASN A 440 23.82 -4.97 1.00
CA ASN A 440 23.29 -4.51 -0.29
C ASN A 440 22.74 -5.70 -1.12
N GLY A 441 21.72 -5.45 -1.93
CA GLY A 441 21.02 -6.49 -2.70
C GLY A 441 20.01 -7.28 -1.87
N PHE A 442 19.71 -6.85 -0.64
CA PHE A 442 18.76 -7.53 0.23
C PHE A 442 17.32 -7.35 -0.23
N LEU A 443 16.60 -8.46 -0.34
CA LEU A 443 15.14 -8.55 -0.38
C LEU A 443 14.71 -9.51 0.73
N GLY A 444 14.10 -8.95 1.78
CA GLY A 444 13.64 -9.70 2.94
C GLY A 444 12.36 -9.10 3.51
N SER A 445 12.03 -9.47 4.73
CA SER A 445 10.89 -8.92 5.49
C SER A 445 11.41 -8.10 6.68
N GLY A 446 10.50 -7.43 7.37
CA GLY A 446 10.78 -6.78 8.64
C GLY A 446 9.67 -7.00 9.67
N ILE A 447 10.00 -6.74 10.93
CA ILE A 447 9.03 -6.61 12.02
C ILE A 447 9.43 -5.41 12.88
N VAL A 448 8.47 -4.51 13.10
CA VAL A 448 8.50 -3.44 14.09
C VAL A 448 7.82 -3.94 15.36
N ARG A 449 8.36 -3.63 16.54
CA ARG A 449 7.70 -3.79 17.84
C ARG A 449 7.79 -2.50 18.62
N ALA A 450 6.81 -2.24 19.49
CA ALA A 450 6.86 -1.13 20.42
C ALA A 450 6.41 -1.49 21.84
N TYR A 451 6.90 -0.71 22.80
CA TYR A 451 6.84 -0.99 24.23
C TYR A 451 6.67 0.31 25.04
N THR A 452 6.01 0.24 26.20
CA THR A 452 5.84 1.41 27.09
C THR A 452 7.08 1.72 27.93
N ASN A 453 8.04 0.79 28.00
CA ASN A 453 9.23 0.90 28.85
C ASN A 453 10.51 0.48 28.13
N SER A 454 11.65 1.02 28.58
CA SER A 454 12.98 0.77 28.01
C SER A 454 13.46 -0.67 28.16
N SER A 455 12.94 -1.41 29.14
CA SER A 455 13.17 -2.85 29.34
C SER A 455 12.41 -3.73 28.35
N ARG A 456 11.52 -3.15 27.52
CA ARG A 456 10.77 -3.82 26.45
C ARG A 456 9.93 -5.02 26.89
N THR A 457 9.31 -4.92 28.06
CA THR A 457 8.48 -5.99 28.65
C THR A 457 6.99 -5.81 28.43
N THR A 458 6.51 -4.57 28.32
CA THR A 458 5.09 -4.23 28.20
C THR A 458 4.85 -3.65 26.80
N PRO A 459 4.03 -4.28 25.95
CA PRO A 459 3.75 -3.79 24.61
C PRO A 459 3.11 -2.39 24.60
N ALA A 460 3.37 -1.63 23.54
CA ALA A 460 2.71 -0.35 23.23
C ALA A 460 2.46 -0.27 21.72
N ASP A 461 1.45 0.49 21.31
CA ASP A 461 1.10 0.60 19.90
C ASP A 461 2.06 1.49 19.12
N ILE A 462 2.30 1.13 17.86
CA ILE A 462 3.06 1.93 16.89
C ILE A 462 2.39 1.89 15.52
N ILE A 463 2.49 3.00 14.79
CA ILE A 463 2.02 3.15 13.42
C ILE A 463 3.23 3.05 12.48
N SER A 464 3.09 2.35 11.35
CA SER A 464 4.17 2.23 10.36
C SER A 464 3.67 2.19 8.91
N VAL A 465 4.27 2.99 8.03
CA VAL A 465 4.16 2.88 6.55
C VAL A 465 5.55 2.64 5.99
N VAL A 466 5.66 1.76 5.00
CA VAL A 466 6.89 1.56 4.24
C VAL A 466 6.77 2.32 2.94
N ASN A 467 7.71 3.24 2.72
CA ASN A 467 7.96 3.87 1.42
C ASN A 467 9.16 3.17 0.78
N ILE A 468 9.10 2.81 -0.50
CA ILE A 468 10.25 2.29 -1.26
C ILE A 468 10.62 3.32 -2.32
N GLY A 469 11.91 3.55 -2.51
CA GLY A 469 12.42 4.43 -3.56
C GLY A 469 13.58 3.81 -4.33
N SER A 470 13.71 4.18 -5.60
CA SER A 470 14.92 3.95 -6.39
C SER A 470 15.94 5.08 -6.21
N SER A 471 17.23 4.72 -6.24
CA SER A 471 18.35 5.67 -6.31
C SER A 471 18.94 5.82 -7.73
N THR A 472 18.40 5.10 -8.73
CA THR A 472 18.95 5.08 -10.11
C THR A 472 17.93 5.42 -11.20
N VAL A 473 16.63 5.41 -10.92
CA VAL A 473 15.59 5.82 -11.87
C VAL A 473 14.60 6.84 -11.27
N PRO A 474 14.00 7.74 -12.08
CA PRO A 474 13.03 8.73 -11.59
C PRO A 474 11.74 8.07 -11.08
N HIS A 475 11.27 7.07 -11.82
CA HIS A 475 10.04 6.27 -11.65
C HIS A 475 10.36 4.97 -10.94
N GLY A 476 9.52 4.54 -10.00
CA GLY A 476 9.76 3.35 -9.19
C GLY A 476 9.80 3.61 -7.69
N SER A 477 8.99 4.57 -7.24
CA SER A 477 8.57 4.67 -5.86
C SER A 477 7.27 3.88 -5.65
N ASN A 478 7.06 3.31 -4.47
CA ASN A 478 5.76 2.82 -4.02
C ASN A 478 5.67 2.84 -2.49
N SER A 479 4.50 2.57 -1.94
CA SER A 479 4.28 2.54 -0.50
C SER A 479 3.23 1.52 -0.10
N PHE A 480 3.23 1.12 1.17
CA PHE A 480 2.16 0.32 1.78
C PHE A 480 2.11 0.54 3.30
N ALA A 481 0.92 0.45 3.89
CA ALA A 481 0.76 0.35 5.34
C ALA A 481 1.36 -0.95 5.86
N GLY A 482 2.08 -0.91 6.98
CA GLY A 482 2.56 -2.12 7.64
C GLY A 482 1.38 -2.94 8.18
N ALA A 483 1.43 -4.26 8.01
CA ALA A 483 0.33 -5.13 8.43
C ALA A 483 0.35 -5.29 9.96
N THR A 484 -0.79 -5.05 10.62
CA THR A 484 -0.96 -5.18 12.08
C THR A 484 -1.38 -6.60 12.51
N SER A 485 -1.86 -7.40 11.55
CA SER A 485 -2.33 -8.77 11.76
C SER A 485 -2.07 -9.63 10.50
N GLY A 486 -2.50 -10.89 10.52
CA GLY A 486 -2.55 -11.76 9.35
C GLY A 486 -3.65 -12.80 9.49
N SER A 487 -3.88 -13.57 8.42
CA SER A 487 -4.93 -14.58 8.34
C SER A 487 -4.40 -15.89 7.79
N THR A 488 -5.06 -16.99 8.13
CA THR A 488 -4.84 -18.30 7.50
C THR A 488 -5.39 -18.37 6.08
N THR A 489 -6.30 -17.45 5.70
CA THR A 489 -6.81 -17.30 4.33
C THR A 489 -6.80 -15.82 3.91
N VAL A 490 -6.14 -15.53 2.79
CA VAL A 490 -5.99 -14.17 2.24
C VAL A 490 -6.34 -14.16 0.75
N ALA A 491 -7.32 -13.35 0.39
CA ALA A 491 -7.73 -13.12 -0.98
C ALA A 491 -6.91 -11.98 -1.62
N VAL A 492 -6.60 -12.12 -2.90
CA VAL A 492 -5.76 -11.19 -3.65
C VAL A 492 -6.44 -10.90 -4.99
N PRO A 493 -7.19 -9.79 -5.09
CA PRO A 493 -8.11 -9.54 -6.20
C PRO A 493 -7.43 -9.16 -7.52
N PHE A 494 -6.11 -8.93 -7.52
CA PHE A 494 -5.37 -8.67 -8.75
C PHE A 494 -3.95 -9.21 -8.73
N VAL A 495 -3.71 -10.20 -9.59
CA VAL A 495 -2.38 -10.62 -10.01
C VAL A 495 -2.30 -10.63 -11.54
N SER A 496 -1.13 -10.30 -12.07
CA SER A 496 -0.90 -10.17 -13.50
C SER A 496 0.53 -10.59 -13.85
N TRP A 497 0.69 -11.16 -15.04
CA TRP A 497 1.98 -11.37 -15.66
C TRP A 497 1.82 -11.18 -17.16
N GLY A 498 1.95 -9.95 -17.63
CA GLY A 498 2.05 -9.65 -19.06
C GLY A 498 3.48 -9.79 -19.58
N ASN A 499 3.64 -9.99 -20.88
CA ASN A 499 4.94 -10.11 -21.55
C ASN A 499 5.37 -8.84 -22.31
N ASN A 500 4.44 -7.95 -22.68
CA ASN A 500 4.73 -6.73 -23.44
C ASN A 500 5.09 -5.53 -22.54
N SER A 501 5.89 -4.59 -23.05
CA SER A 501 6.46 -3.46 -22.28
C SER A 501 5.42 -2.54 -21.62
N SER A 502 4.20 -2.47 -22.15
CA SER A 502 3.06 -1.69 -21.64
C SER A 502 2.23 -2.43 -20.58
N GLU A 503 2.44 -3.73 -20.39
CA GLU A 503 1.60 -4.58 -19.53
C GLU A 503 2.09 -4.62 -18.09
N ILE A 504 1.27 -5.22 -17.21
CA ILE A 504 1.51 -5.26 -15.77
C ILE A 504 2.04 -6.64 -15.35
N LYS A 505 3.05 -6.63 -14.50
CA LYS A 505 3.55 -7.79 -13.73
C LYS A 505 3.29 -7.56 -12.24
N THR A 506 3.01 -8.64 -11.53
CA THR A 506 2.89 -8.64 -10.07
C THR A 506 3.89 -9.61 -9.44
N THR A 507 4.58 -9.17 -8.39
CA THR A 507 5.29 -10.06 -7.47
C THR A 507 4.57 -10.09 -6.12
N ILE A 508 4.43 -11.28 -5.56
CA ILE A 508 3.63 -11.57 -4.37
C ILE A 508 4.60 -11.93 -3.25
N ALA A 509 4.49 -11.23 -2.13
CA ALA A 509 5.30 -11.39 -0.94
C ALA A 509 4.42 -11.93 0.20
N ILE A 510 4.68 -13.16 0.64
CA ILE A 510 3.95 -13.80 1.76
C ILE A 510 4.89 -13.85 2.95
N GLN A 511 4.52 -13.20 4.06
CA GLN A 511 5.27 -13.22 5.32
C GLN A 511 4.51 -14.06 6.36
N ASN A 512 5.21 -14.95 7.06
CA ASN A 512 4.66 -15.64 8.23
C ASN A 512 4.59 -14.67 9.41
N VAL A 513 3.39 -14.45 9.94
CA VAL A 513 3.14 -13.57 11.08
C VAL A 513 2.57 -14.31 12.29
N GLY A 514 2.38 -15.63 12.17
CA GLY A 514 1.98 -16.53 13.24
C GLY A 514 3.11 -16.87 14.22
N ASN A 515 2.83 -17.83 15.11
CA ASN A 515 3.71 -18.22 16.21
C ASN A 515 4.52 -19.50 15.94
N GLY A 516 4.17 -20.26 14.91
CA GLY A 516 4.86 -21.47 14.47
C GLY A 516 5.34 -21.38 13.02
N SER A 517 5.93 -22.47 12.52
CA SER A 517 6.35 -22.59 11.12
C SER A 517 5.14 -22.65 10.18
N ALA A 518 5.16 -21.86 9.10
CA ALA A 518 4.03 -21.73 8.18
C ALA A 518 4.22 -22.56 6.90
N SER A 519 3.20 -23.33 6.57
CA SER A 519 3.06 -24.10 5.33
C SER A 519 1.69 -23.82 4.72
N GLY A 520 1.61 -23.74 3.39
CA GLY A 520 0.41 -23.27 2.71
C GLY A 520 0.43 -23.41 1.19
N THR A 521 -0.66 -22.99 0.55
CA THR A 521 -0.84 -23.05 -0.90
C THR A 521 -1.36 -21.73 -1.47
N ILE A 522 -1.06 -21.51 -2.75
CA ILE A 522 -1.44 -20.35 -3.55
C ILE A 522 -2.20 -20.87 -4.77
N ARG A 523 -3.52 -20.72 -4.75
CA ARG A 523 -4.41 -21.14 -5.84
C ARG A 523 -4.73 -19.96 -6.73
N TYR A 524 -4.61 -20.13 -8.04
CA TYR A 524 -4.93 -19.11 -9.04
C TYR A 524 -6.36 -19.30 -9.55
N TYR A 525 -7.07 -18.22 -9.84
CA TYR A 525 -8.43 -18.27 -10.40
C TYR A 525 -8.55 -17.29 -11.58
N ASN A 526 -9.26 -17.70 -12.63
CA ASN A 526 -9.62 -16.78 -13.71
C ASN A 526 -10.84 -15.92 -13.32
N ALA A 527 -11.21 -14.94 -14.16
CA ALA A 527 -12.35 -14.05 -13.91
C ALA A 527 -13.68 -14.78 -13.64
N ASN A 528 -13.86 -15.99 -14.20
CA ASN A 528 -15.06 -16.81 -14.02
C ASN A 528 -15.02 -17.67 -12.74
N GLY A 529 -13.99 -17.54 -11.90
CA GLY A 529 -13.84 -18.32 -10.66
C GLY A 529 -13.35 -19.76 -10.86
N VAL A 530 -12.89 -20.11 -12.06
CA VAL A 530 -12.33 -21.44 -12.32
C VAL A 530 -10.93 -21.51 -11.74
N ALA A 531 -10.74 -22.41 -10.78
CA ALA A 531 -9.46 -22.67 -10.12
C ALA A 531 -8.43 -23.29 -11.06
N SER A 532 -7.16 -22.96 -10.84
CA SER A 532 -6.02 -23.62 -11.47
C SER A 532 -5.93 -25.10 -11.07
N THR A 533 -5.55 -25.95 -12.03
CA THR A 533 -5.38 -27.40 -11.81
C THR A 533 -4.30 -27.71 -10.77
N SER A 534 -3.20 -26.95 -10.80
CA SER A 534 -2.12 -26.95 -9.80
C SER A 534 -2.20 -25.72 -8.89
N ALA A 535 -1.48 -25.75 -7.78
CA ALA A 535 -1.22 -24.61 -6.90
C ALA A 535 0.29 -24.53 -6.63
N ILE A 536 0.79 -23.34 -6.30
CA ILE A 536 2.15 -23.22 -5.73
C ILE A 536 2.04 -23.53 -4.23
N SER A 537 2.96 -24.32 -3.70
CA SER A 537 3.06 -24.58 -2.26
C SER A 537 4.28 -23.88 -1.66
N PHE A 538 4.18 -23.49 -0.40
CA PHE A 538 5.33 -23.15 0.44
C PHE A 538 5.28 -23.99 1.71
N SER A 539 6.44 -24.38 2.23
CA SER A 539 6.55 -25.10 3.49
C SER A 539 7.60 -24.48 4.39
N ASP A 540 7.48 -24.75 5.68
CA ASP A 540 8.50 -24.51 6.70
C ASP A 540 8.97 -23.04 6.79
N LEU A 541 8.09 -22.11 6.43
CA LEU A 541 8.38 -20.69 6.46
C LEU A 541 8.44 -20.21 7.91
N ALA A 542 9.66 -19.97 8.40
CA ALA A 542 9.92 -19.57 9.78
C ALA A 542 9.20 -18.26 10.18
N VAL A 543 8.94 -18.07 11.47
CA VAL A 543 8.24 -16.88 12.01
C VAL A 543 8.96 -15.59 11.60
N GLY A 544 8.22 -14.65 11.02
CA GLY A 544 8.75 -13.38 10.52
C GLY A 544 9.43 -13.46 9.15
N ALA A 545 9.80 -14.65 8.68
CA ALA A 545 10.35 -14.88 7.35
C ALA A 545 9.31 -14.61 6.26
N LYS A 546 9.79 -14.46 5.02
CA LYS A 546 8.94 -14.37 3.84
C LYS A 546 9.36 -15.32 2.72
N THR A 547 8.38 -15.75 1.94
CA THR A 547 8.60 -16.24 0.58
C THR A 547 8.20 -15.17 -0.44
N ASN A 548 8.56 -15.38 -1.71
CA ASN A 548 8.10 -14.60 -2.84
C ASN A 548 7.59 -15.54 -3.94
N THR A 549 6.61 -15.08 -4.71
CA THR A 549 6.24 -15.72 -5.97
C THR A 549 5.71 -14.69 -7.00
N LYS A 550 5.38 -15.16 -8.19
CA LYS A 550 4.80 -14.43 -9.33
C LYS A 550 3.98 -15.44 -10.15
N PRO A 551 2.97 -15.04 -10.95
CA PRO A 551 2.17 -15.98 -11.74
C PRO A 551 2.99 -16.91 -12.63
N GLN A 552 4.12 -16.44 -13.16
CA GLN A 552 5.08 -17.23 -13.94
C GLN A 552 5.66 -18.45 -13.19
N ASP A 553 5.74 -18.44 -11.86
CA ASP A 553 6.19 -19.61 -11.09
C ASP A 553 5.14 -20.75 -11.12
N TRP A 554 3.89 -20.43 -11.47
CA TRP A 554 2.79 -21.37 -11.64
C TRP A 554 2.59 -21.80 -13.10
N ASN A 555 2.53 -20.84 -14.04
CA ASN A 555 2.13 -21.10 -15.44
C ASN A 555 3.26 -20.92 -16.48
N GLY A 556 4.50 -20.66 -16.07
CA GLY A 556 5.64 -20.48 -16.96
C GLY A 556 5.70 -19.09 -17.61
N THR A 557 5.92 -19.02 -18.93
CA THR A 557 6.01 -17.74 -19.66
C THR A 557 4.67 -17.21 -20.15
N ASN A 558 3.56 -17.89 -19.84
CA ASN A 558 2.24 -17.55 -20.36
C ASN A 558 1.68 -16.27 -19.72
N ASP A 559 1.02 -15.44 -20.53
CA ASP A 559 0.30 -14.27 -20.02
C ASP A 559 -0.79 -14.69 -19.03
N TYR A 560 -0.98 -13.90 -17.98
CA TYR A 560 -2.03 -14.15 -17.00
C TYR A 560 -2.56 -12.86 -16.40
N ILE A 561 -3.88 -12.80 -16.22
CA ILE A 561 -4.59 -11.81 -15.40
C ILE A 561 -5.67 -12.58 -14.62
N GLY A 562 -5.74 -12.37 -13.31
CA GLY A 562 -6.72 -13.03 -12.46
C GLY A 562 -6.49 -12.72 -10.99
N THR A 563 -6.84 -13.68 -10.13
CA THR A 563 -6.74 -13.56 -8.68
C THR A 563 -5.98 -14.73 -8.08
N ILE A 564 -5.57 -14.61 -6.82
CA ILE A 564 -5.16 -15.76 -6.01
C ILE A 564 -5.93 -15.82 -4.69
N LEU A 565 -6.00 -17.04 -4.15
CA LEU A 565 -6.30 -17.29 -2.75
C LEU A 565 -5.07 -17.93 -2.12
N VAL A 566 -4.53 -17.31 -1.07
CA VAL A 566 -3.44 -17.84 -0.25
C VAL A 566 -4.05 -18.50 0.97
N THR A 567 -3.73 -19.76 1.22
CA THR A 567 -4.17 -20.54 2.40
C THR A 567 -2.96 -21.05 3.16
N ALA A 568 -2.99 -21.03 4.49
CA ALA A 568 -1.86 -21.41 5.34
C ALA A 568 -2.31 -22.01 6.69
N ASN A 569 -1.48 -22.86 7.28
CA ASN A 569 -1.68 -23.43 8.62
C ASN A 569 -1.34 -22.46 9.77
N GLN A 570 -0.86 -21.26 9.45
CA GLN A 570 -0.51 -20.17 10.36
C GLN A 570 -0.96 -18.84 9.75
N PRO A 571 -1.23 -17.81 10.56
CA PRO A 571 -1.46 -16.45 10.05
C PRO A 571 -0.32 -15.97 9.14
N VAL A 572 -0.68 -15.57 7.93
CA VAL A 572 0.21 -14.89 6.98
C VAL A 572 -0.34 -13.52 6.61
N THR A 573 0.56 -12.64 6.20
CA THR A 573 0.20 -11.41 5.47
C THR A 573 0.75 -11.49 4.06
N VAL A 574 0.01 -10.95 3.10
CA VAL A 574 0.33 -11.01 1.66
C VAL A 574 0.40 -9.58 1.13
N LEU A 575 1.55 -9.22 0.57
CA LEU A 575 1.76 -7.94 -0.12
C LEU A 575 1.96 -8.22 -1.61
N VAL A 576 1.17 -7.57 -2.46
CA VAL A 576 1.41 -7.60 -3.92
C VAL A 576 2.09 -6.32 -4.32
N ASN A 577 3.24 -6.45 -4.99
CA ASN A 577 3.90 -5.34 -5.68
C ASN A 577 3.49 -5.39 -7.15
N VAL A 578 2.86 -4.33 -7.63
CA VAL A 578 2.44 -4.13 -9.02
C VAL A 578 3.52 -3.33 -9.75
N THR A 579 3.94 -3.75 -10.94
CA THR A 579 4.98 -3.06 -11.72
C THR A 579 4.74 -3.22 -13.22
N ARG A 580 4.98 -2.19 -14.05
CA ARG A 580 4.90 -2.34 -15.52
C ARG A 580 6.13 -3.09 -16.06
N VAL A 581 6.02 -3.81 -17.18
CA VAL A 581 7.12 -4.66 -17.70
C VAL A 581 8.41 -3.89 -17.99
N ASP A 582 8.33 -2.62 -18.40
CA ASP A 582 9.48 -1.73 -18.58
C ASP A 582 10.09 -1.19 -17.28
N ASN A 583 9.62 -1.67 -16.11
CA ASN A 583 10.00 -1.27 -14.76
C ASN A 583 9.71 0.20 -14.39
N ARG A 584 8.95 0.91 -15.23
CA ARG A 584 8.21 2.11 -14.81
C ARG A 584 6.95 1.68 -14.05
N TYR A 585 6.30 2.61 -13.35
CA TYR A 585 5.04 2.42 -12.63
C TYR A 585 5.10 1.36 -11.55
N LYS A 586 5.08 1.79 -10.29
CA LYS A 586 5.06 0.86 -9.14
C LYS A 586 4.00 1.23 -8.13
N ALA A 587 3.41 0.20 -7.56
CA ALA A 587 2.50 0.32 -6.45
C ALA A 587 2.55 -0.96 -5.61
N SER A 588 1.97 -0.93 -4.41
CA SER A 588 1.85 -2.10 -3.56
C SER A 588 0.51 -2.09 -2.83
N TYR A 589 -0.05 -3.26 -2.53
CA TYR A 589 -1.26 -3.38 -1.72
C TYR A 589 -1.26 -4.68 -0.92
N LEU A 590 -1.98 -4.69 0.20
CA LEU A 590 -2.14 -5.88 1.03
C LEU A 590 -3.33 -6.72 0.56
N GLY A 591 -3.17 -8.05 0.54
CA GLY A 591 -4.28 -8.97 0.32
C GLY A 591 -5.30 -8.89 1.46
N THR A 592 -6.58 -9.07 1.14
CA THR A 592 -7.69 -8.97 2.08
C THR A 592 -7.80 -10.27 2.90
N PRO A 593 -7.77 -10.21 4.25
CA PRO A 593 -8.18 -11.33 5.09
C PRO A 593 -9.62 -11.75 4.80
N VAL A 594 -9.85 -13.03 4.53
CA VAL A 594 -11.20 -13.55 4.23
C VAL A 594 -11.49 -14.81 5.04
N THR A 595 -12.76 -14.99 5.37
CA THR A 595 -13.27 -16.27 5.90
C THR A 595 -13.73 -17.11 4.70
N PRO A 596 -13.18 -18.33 4.51
CA PRO A 596 -13.52 -19.19 3.36
C PRO A 596 -14.93 -19.80 3.42
#